data_AF-A0A7J4J7B8-F1
#
_entry.id   AF-A0A7J4J7B8-F1
#
_cell.length_a   1.000
_cell.length_b   1.000
_cell.length_c   1.000
_cell.angle_alpha   90.00
_cell.angle_beta   90.00
_cell.angle_gamma   90.00
#
_symmetry.space_group_name_H-M   'P 1'
#
loop_
_entity.id
_entity.type
_entity.pdbx_description
1 polymer ?
#
loop_
_entity_poly.entity_id
_entity_poly.type
_entity_poly.pdbx_seq_one_letter_code
_entity_poly.pdbx_strand_id
1 'polypeptide(L)'
;MAILFDSSTLISLATTCGLTYLPQLQKIYGSDFAITNTVKAETIGKSMETMRFKYEGIRLNNLIGQNVLKLYEEKGHAQKINTLMNSINSSFFAEGKPLKIVHPGEISVLVLGKVANADALAIDERTTRLVIENPEMLRDMLQSKLHTNVKINKDNMAFVSDFCKGMQVIRSAELAFAAWKAGLLGINSKDALEGVLWALKFAGCAISQDEINTYVNKFA
;
A
#
# COMPACT_ATOMS: atom_id res chain seq x y z
N MET A 1 -0.99 -5.68 17.53
CA MET A 1 -1.40 -4.74 16.47
C MET A 1 -0.48 -5.00 15.28
N ALA A 2 -0.99 -5.31 14.08
CA ALA A 2 -0.17 -5.65 12.92
C ALA A 2 -0.54 -4.78 11.70
N ILE A 3 0.48 -4.23 11.04
CA ILE A 3 0.37 -3.49 9.79
C ILE A 3 1.06 -4.29 8.70
N LEU A 4 0.31 -4.68 7.66
CA LEU A 4 0.88 -5.37 6.51
C LEU A 4 1.19 -4.39 5.39
N PHE A 5 2.41 -4.44 4.89
CA PHE A 5 2.89 -3.55 3.84
C PHE A 5 2.81 -4.22 2.48
N ASP A 6 2.30 -3.48 1.51
CA ASP A 6 2.38 -3.83 0.11
C ASP A 6 3.71 -3.39 -0.54
N SER A 7 3.89 -3.82 -1.78
CA SER A 7 5.09 -3.51 -2.53
C SER A 7 5.24 -2.00 -2.79
N SER A 8 4.13 -1.31 -3.12
CA SER A 8 4.17 0.11 -3.48
C SER A 8 4.64 0.97 -2.30
N THR A 9 4.11 0.73 -1.11
CA THR A 9 4.50 1.45 0.11
C THR A 9 5.97 1.26 0.43
N LEU A 10 6.49 0.03 0.38
CA LEU A 10 7.90 -0.23 0.68
C LEU A 10 8.84 0.44 -0.32
N ILE A 11 8.47 0.43 -1.61
CA ILE A 11 9.25 1.08 -2.66
C ILE A 11 9.27 2.59 -2.44
N SER A 12 8.11 3.21 -2.19
CA SER A 12 8.03 4.65 -1.93
C SER A 12 8.80 5.05 -0.68
N LEU A 13 8.75 4.26 0.40
CA LEU A 13 9.56 4.48 1.60
C LEU A 13 11.07 4.27 1.36
N ALA A 14 11.47 3.28 0.56
CA ALA A 14 12.87 3.01 0.26
C ALA A 14 13.53 4.16 -0.51
N THR A 15 12.81 4.67 -1.51
CA THR A 15 13.26 5.72 -2.43
C THR A 15 13.24 7.12 -1.82
N THR A 16 12.52 7.33 -0.71
CA THR A 16 12.39 8.63 -0.02
C THR A 16 13.07 8.65 1.35
N CYS A 17 13.96 7.70 1.61
CA CYS A 17 14.63 7.51 2.89
C CYS A 17 13.70 7.15 4.07
N GLY A 18 12.39 6.98 3.86
CA GLY A 18 11.41 6.68 4.91
C GLY A 18 11.60 5.37 5.67
N LEU A 19 12.39 4.43 5.15
CA LEU A 19 12.72 3.19 5.89
C LEU A 19 13.39 3.45 7.26
N THR A 20 14.03 4.61 7.44
CA THR A 20 14.79 4.92 8.67
C THR A 20 13.89 5.11 9.89
N TYR A 21 12.65 5.57 9.71
CA TYR A 21 11.74 5.80 10.83
C TYR A 21 10.92 4.57 11.21
N LEU A 22 10.84 3.54 10.36
CA LEU A 22 10.04 2.34 10.64
C LEU A 22 10.40 1.66 11.97
N PRO A 23 11.67 1.42 12.33
CA PRO A 23 12.01 0.76 13.59
C PRO A 23 11.55 1.57 14.82
N GLN A 24 11.56 2.90 14.72
CA GLN A 24 11.15 3.78 15.81
C GLN A 24 9.62 3.87 15.89
N LEU A 25 8.93 3.98 14.75
CA LEU A 25 7.46 3.90 14.71
C LEU A 25 6.96 2.58 15.29
N GLN A 26 7.61 1.46 14.95
CA GLN A 26 7.29 0.14 15.49
C GLN A 26 7.31 0.16 17.03
N LYS A 27 8.34 0.77 17.63
CA LYS A 27 8.50 0.88 19.09
C LYS A 27 7.48 1.82 19.73
N ILE A 28 7.24 2.97 19.11
CA ILE A 28 6.31 4.00 19.64
C ILE A 28 4.88 3.48 19.68
N TYR A 29 4.45 2.80 18.61
CA TYR A 29 3.06 2.35 18.48
C TYR A 29 2.83 0.90 18.92
N GLY A 30 3.91 0.15 19.24
CA GLY A 30 3.81 -1.26 19.63
C GLY A 30 3.20 -2.14 18.54
N SER A 31 3.29 -1.70 17.27
CA SER A 31 2.74 -2.41 16.12
C SER A 31 3.78 -3.32 15.50
N ASP A 32 3.40 -4.53 15.16
CA ASP A 32 4.19 -5.39 14.28
C ASP A 32 4.06 -4.93 12.83
N PHE A 33 5.18 -4.81 12.14
CA PHE A 33 5.18 -4.55 10.70
C PHE A 33 5.49 -5.85 9.97
N ALA A 34 4.70 -6.14 8.93
CA ALA A 34 4.74 -7.41 8.25
C ALA A 34 4.67 -7.26 6.73
N ILE A 35 5.24 -8.22 6.02
CA ILE A 35 5.17 -8.35 4.56
C ILE A 35 4.88 -9.80 4.18
N THR A 36 4.36 -10.02 2.98
CA THR A 36 4.12 -11.36 2.44
C THR A 36 5.36 -11.89 1.71
N ASN A 37 5.45 -13.20 1.47
CA ASN A 37 6.51 -13.76 0.63
C ASN A 37 6.45 -13.22 -0.80
N THR A 38 5.25 -13.04 -1.35
CA THR A 38 5.04 -12.39 -2.65
C THR A 38 5.59 -10.96 -2.67
N VAL A 39 5.29 -10.14 -1.65
CA VAL A 39 5.81 -8.76 -1.54
C VAL A 39 7.33 -8.77 -1.38
N LYS A 40 7.90 -9.68 -0.58
CA LYS A 40 9.36 -9.84 -0.45
C LYS A 40 10.02 -10.15 -1.80
N ALA A 41 9.46 -11.10 -2.56
CA ALA A 41 10.01 -11.48 -3.86
C ALA A 41 9.95 -10.30 -4.85
N GLU A 42 8.84 -9.56 -4.85
CA GLU A 42 8.63 -8.41 -5.71
C GLU A 42 9.53 -7.21 -5.37
N THR A 43 9.62 -6.85 -4.10
CA THR A 43 10.31 -5.63 -3.66
C THR A 43 11.79 -5.83 -3.42
N ILE A 44 12.20 -6.94 -2.80
CA ILE A 44 13.60 -7.20 -2.44
C ILE A 44 14.27 -8.02 -3.54
N GLY A 45 13.63 -9.11 -3.97
CA GLY A 45 14.19 -10.02 -4.99
C GLY A 45 14.52 -9.27 -6.28
N LYS A 46 13.52 -8.66 -6.92
CA LYS A 46 13.70 -7.91 -8.17
C LYS A 46 14.64 -6.72 -8.03
N SER A 47 14.60 -6.02 -6.89
CA SER A 47 15.47 -4.85 -6.67
C SER A 47 16.93 -5.23 -6.52
N MET A 48 17.24 -6.38 -5.88
CA MET A 48 18.61 -6.87 -5.77
C MET A 48 19.23 -7.26 -7.12
N GLU A 49 18.41 -7.68 -8.08
CA GLU A 49 18.82 -7.99 -9.46
C GLU A 49 18.99 -6.74 -10.34
N THR A 50 18.35 -5.62 -9.96
CA THR A 50 18.37 -4.38 -10.73
C THR A 50 19.43 -3.42 -10.18
N MET A 51 20.47 -3.14 -10.96
CA MET A 51 21.58 -2.25 -10.54
C MET A 51 21.12 -0.91 -9.95
N ARG A 52 20.07 -0.31 -10.54
CA ARG A 52 19.50 0.97 -10.09
C ARG A 52 18.90 0.90 -8.67
N PHE A 53 18.30 -0.23 -8.28
CA PHE A 53 17.52 -0.36 -7.04
C PHE A 53 18.16 -1.30 -6.01
N LYS A 54 19.39 -1.74 -6.29
CA LYS A 54 20.08 -2.75 -5.48
C LYS A 54 20.27 -2.30 -4.04
N TYR A 55 20.53 -1.02 -3.82
CA TYR A 55 20.76 -0.49 -2.47
C TYR A 55 19.46 -0.45 -1.65
N GLU A 56 18.35 -0.06 -2.26
CA GLU A 56 17.01 -0.09 -1.68
C GLU A 56 16.64 -1.52 -1.27
N GLY A 57 16.89 -2.50 -2.16
CA GLY A 57 16.70 -3.92 -1.86
C GLY A 57 17.52 -4.40 -0.66
N ILE A 58 18.80 -4.00 -0.57
CA ILE A 58 19.67 -4.33 0.57
C ILE A 58 19.12 -3.73 1.88
N ARG A 59 18.68 -2.46 1.86
CA ARG A 59 18.13 -1.78 3.04
C ARG A 59 16.85 -2.45 3.53
N LEU A 60 15.94 -2.82 2.61
CA LEU A 60 14.74 -3.57 2.94
C LEU A 60 15.06 -4.95 3.53
N ASN A 61 16.00 -5.67 2.94
CA ASN A 61 16.43 -6.98 3.45
C ASN A 61 17.06 -6.87 4.85
N ASN A 62 17.78 -5.78 5.12
CA ASN A 62 18.32 -5.49 6.44
C ASN A 62 17.22 -5.27 7.49
N LEU A 63 16.10 -4.61 7.15
CA LEU A 63 14.96 -4.47 8.07
C LEU A 63 14.33 -5.82 8.43
N ILE A 64 14.32 -6.79 7.50
CA ILE A 64 13.90 -8.16 7.80
C ILE A 64 14.89 -8.81 8.77
N GLY A 65 16.19 -8.71 8.50
CA GLY A 65 17.24 -9.25 9.38
C GLY A 65 17.22 -8.66 10.79
N GLN A 66 16.75 -7.41 10.93
CA GLN A 66 16.57 -6.72 12.21
C GLN A 66 15.23 -7.02 12.90
N ASN A 67 14.39 -7.92 12.33
CA ASN A 67 13.03 -8.20 12.80
C ASN A 67 12.09 -6.98 12.85
N VAL A 68 12.41 -5.91 12.11
CA VAL A 68 11.53 -4.75 11.95
C VAL A 68 10.39 -5.11 11.01
N LEU A 69 10.70 -5.77 9.88
CA LEU A 69 9.70 -6.32 8.95
C LEU A 69 9.63 -7.84 9.11
N LYS A 70 8.52 -8.33 9.67
CA LYS A 70 8.25 -9.77 9.83
C LYS A 70 7.72 -10.36 8.52
N LEU A 71 8.12 -11.58 8.21
CA LEU A 71 7.66 -12.30 7.02
C LEU A 71 6.49 -13.20 7.37
N TYR A 72 5.35 -13.00 6.71
CA TYR A 72 4.19 -13.87 6.82
C TYR A 72 4.15 -14.85 5.65
N GLU A 73 3.98 -16.13 5.98
CA GLU A 73 3.84 -17.18 4.98
C GLU A 73 2.42 -17.21 4.41
N GLU A 74 2.31 -17.27 3.08
CA GLU A 74 1.04 -17.40 2.36
C GLU A 74 0.59 -18.87 2.20
N LYS A 75 1.24 -19.81 2.90
CA LYS A 75 0.97 -21.25 2.75
C LYS A 75 -0.51 -21.54 3.01
N GLY A 76 -1.17 -22.19 2.05
CA GLY A 76 -2.59 -22.54 2.13
C GLY A 76 -3.57 -21.42 1.73
N HIS A 77 -3.09 -20.25 1.27
CA HIS A 77 -3.96 -19.13 0.88
C HIS A 77 -3.99 -18.83 -0.62
N ALA A 78 -3.24 -19.58 -1.44
CA ALA A 78 -3.18 -19.38 -2.90
C ALA A 78 -4.56 -19.41 -3.57
N GLN A 79 -5.45 -20.32 -3.15
CA GLN A 79 -6.81 -20.37 -3.68
C GLN A 79 -7.61 -19.10 -3.34
N LYS A 80 -7.54 -18.62 -2.09
CA LYS A 80 -8.21 -17.38 -1.66
C LYS A 80 -7.69 -16.15 -2.41
N ILE A 81 -6.37 -16.07 -2.60
CA ILE A 81 -5.71 -15.01 -3.39
C ILE A 81 -6.23 -15.03 -4.82
N ASN A 82 -6.23 -16.18 -5.48
CA ASN A 82 -6.70 -16.30 -6.86
C ASN A 82 -8.20 -15.98 -6.98
N THR A 83 -9.03 -16.48 -6.06
CA THR A 83 -10.47 -16.18 -6.05
C THR A 83 -10.71 -14.68 -5.91
N LEU A 84 -10.11 -14.03 -4.92
CA LEU A 84 -10.29 -12.59 -4.69
C LEU A 84 -9.77 -11.77 -5.87
N MET A 85 -8.58 -12.09 -6.38
CA MET A 85 -7.99 -11.43 -7.54
C MET A 85 -8.88 -11.54 -8.77
N ASN A 86 -9.41 -12.73 -9.06
CA ASN A 86 -10.30 -12.95 -10.19
C ASN A 86 -11.62 -12.21 -10.01
N SER A 87 -12.20 -12.20 -8.82
CA SER A 87 -13.40 -11.41 -8.52
C SER A 87 -13.15 -9.92 -8.79
N ILE A 88 -12.06 -9.34 -8.27
CA ILE A 88 -11.73 -7.92 -8.48
C ILE A 88 -11.49 -7.62 -9.97
N ASN A 89 -10.65 -8.40 -10.65
CA ASN A 89 -10.34 -8.22 -12.08
C ASN A 89 -11.52 -8.53 -13.01
N SER A 90 -12.58 -9.15 -12.52
CA SER A 90 -13.85 -9.36 -13.24
C SER A 90 -14.99 -8.51 -12.67
N SER A 91 -14.67 -7.45 -11.92
CA SER A 91 -15.67 -6.53 -11.37
C SER A 91 -15.90 -5.30 -12.23
N PHE A 92 -14.90 -4.87 -12.99
CA PHE A 92 -14.98 -3.69 -13.85
C PHE A 92 -14.85 -4.10 -15.32
N PHE A 93 -15.72 -3.55 -16.16
CA PHE A 93 -15.75 -3.87 -17.59
C PHE A 93 -15.72 -2.61 -18.44
N ALA A 94 -14.86 -2.60 -19.47
CA ALA A 94 -14.89 -1.63 -20.55
C ALA A 94 -15.13 -2.36 -21.87
N GLU A 95 -16.06 -1.87 -22.68
CA GLU A 95 -16.41 -2.46 -23.99
C GLU A 95 -16.73 -3.97 -23.92
N GLY A 96 -17.34 -4.42 -22.81
CA GLY A 96 -17.68 -5.82 -22.60
C GLY A 96 -16.53 -6.73 -22.18
N LYS A 97 -15.32 -6.19 -21.97
CA LYS A 97 -14.14 -6.95 -21.51
C LYS A 97 -13.80 -6.61 -20.05
N PRO A 98 -13.41 -7.60 -19.24
CA PRO A 98 -12.96 -7.35 -17.87
C PRO A 98 -11.65 -6.55 -17.86
N LEU A 99 -11.54 -5.60 -16.93
CA LEU A 99 -10.36 -4.80 -16.71
C LEU A 99 -9.47 -5.45 -15.65
N LYS A 100 -8.23 -5.76 -16.04
CA LYS A 100 -7.20 -6.14 -15.07
C LYS A 100 -6.73 -4.89 -14.33
N ILE A 101 -7.10 -4.79 -13.06
CA ILE A 101 -6.86 -3.62 -12.19
C ILE A 101 -5.94 -3.92 -11.02
N VAL A 102 -5.77 -5.19 -10.63
CA VAL A 102 -4.95 -5.61 -9.49
C VAL A 102 -4.03 -6.79 -9.81
N HIS A 103 -2.95 -6.90 -9.05
CA HIS A 103 -1.89 -7.90 -9.19
C HIS A 103 -1.74 -8.79 -7.94
N PRO A 104 -1.08 -9.97 -8.04
CA PRO A 104 -0.94 -10.90 -6.92
C PRO A 104 -0.31 -10.30 -5.65
N GLY A 105 0.65 -9.36 -5.79
CA GLY A 105 1.28 -8.69 -4.65
C GLY A 105 0.27 -7.93 -3.79
N GLU A 106 -0.59 -7.15 -4.42
CA GLU A 106 -1.65 -6.37 -3.75
C GLU A 106 -2.68 -7.30 -3.09
N ILE A 107 -3.09 -8.34 -3.80
CA ILE A 107 -4.10 -9.28 -3.30
C ILE A 107 -3.57 -10.16 -2.17
N SER A 108 -2.29 -10.52 -2.20
CA SER A 108 -1.68 -11.28 -1.10
C SER A 108 -1.79 -10.55 0.24
N VAL A 109 -1.56 -9.24 0.22
CA VAL A 109 -1.64 -8.36 1.40
C VAL A 109 -3.07 -8.28 1.90
N LEU A 110 -4.06 -8.15 1.01
CA LEU A 110 -5.47 -8.15 1.40
C LEU A 110 -5.89 -9.46 2.06
N VAL A 111 -5.54 -10.59 1.43
CA VAL A 111 -5.91 -11.90 1.96
C VAL A 111 -5.26 -12.17 3.30
N LEU A 112 -3.95 -11.94 3.41
CA LEU A 112 -3.25 -12.12 4.67
C LEU A 112 -3.67 -11.11 5.73
N GLY A 113 -4.01 -9.88 5.35
CA GLY A 113 -4.58 -8.88 6.24
C GLY A 113 -5.84 -9.38 6.94
N LYS A 114 -6.76 -9.98 6.17
CA LYS A 114 -7.97 -10.59 6.74
C LYS A 114 -7.65 -11.79 7.63
N VAL A 115 -6.78 -12.68 7.17
CA VAL A 115 -6.47 -13.94 7.88
C VAL A 115 -5.71 -13.68 9.18
N ALA A 116 -4.75 -12.76 9.15
CA ALA A 116 -3.96 -12.37 10.32
C ALA A 116 -4.70 -11.38 11.23
N ASN A 117 -5.92 -10.97 10.87
CA ASN A 117 -6.69 -9.93 11.54
C ASN A 117 -5.86 -8.66 11.79
N ALA A 118 -5.19 -8.21 10.73
CA ALA A 118 -4.36 -7.02 10.75
C ALA A 118 -5.20 -5.77 10.99
N ASP A 119 -4.64 -4.82 11.74
CA ASP A 119 -5.33 -3.58 12.09
C ASP A 119 -5.36 -2.62 10.90
N ALA A 120 -4.30 -2.63 10.08
CA ALA A 120 -4.21 -1.82 8.88
C ALA A 120 -3.37 -2.47 7.78
N LEU A 121 -3.64 -2.05 6.55
CA LEU A 121 -2.87 -2.37 5.35
C LEU A 121 -2.18 -1.09 4.88
N ALA A 122 -0.86 -1.14 4.71
CA ALA A 122 -0.11 -0.04 4.11
C ALA A 122 -0.09 -0.24 2.59
N ILE A 123 -0.87 0.59 1.87
CA ILE A 123 -1.08 0.49 0.42
C ILE A 123 -1.05 1.90 -0.18
N ASP A 124 -0.04 2.18 -1.01
CA ASP A 124 0.13 3.47 -1.68
C ASP A 124 -0.65 3.57 -3.00
N GLU A 125 -0.93 2.43 -3.63
CA GLU A 125 -1.59 2.38 -4.93
C GLU A 125 -3.08 2.76 -4.83
N ARG A 126 -3.51 3.71 -5.68
CA ARG A 126 -4.84 4.31 -5.65
C ARG A 126 -5.96 3.33 -6.00
N THR A 127 -5.76 2.52 -7.04
CA THR A 127 -6.70 1.51 -7.54
C THR A 127 -7.06 0.51 -6.45
N THR A 128 -6.08 -0.18 -5.86
CA THR A 128 -6.24 -1.16 -4.79
C THR A 128 -6.92 -0.53 -3.57
N ARG A 129 -6.51 0.68 -3.18
CA ARG A 129 -7.20 1.40 -2.10
C ARG A 129 -8.66 1.67 -2.43
N LEU A 130 -8.98 2.17 -3.63
CA LEU A 130 -10.37 2.45 -4.00
C LEU A 130 -11.22 1.19 -4.17
N VAL A 131 -10.63 0.03 -4.53
CA VAL A 131 -11.34 -1.25 -4.47
C VAL A 131 -11.84 -1.55 -3.05
N ILE A 132 -11.06 -1.19 -2.02
CA ILE A 132 -11.38 -1.43 -0.62
C ILE A 132 -12.37 -0.39 -0.09
N GLU A 133 -12.09 0.89 -0.37
CA GLU A 133 -12.78 2.02 0.27
C GLU A 133 -13.98 2.54 -0.52
N ASN A 134 -13.88 2.64 -1.85
CA ASN A 134 -14.91 3.26 -2.69
C ASN A 134 -14.87 2.78 -4.16
N PRO A 135 -15.44 1.59 -4.46
CA PRO A 135 -15.43 1.01 -5.79
C PRO A 135 -16.14 1.86 -6.86
N GLU A 136 -17.14 2.66 -6.49
CA GLU A 136 -17.84 3.56 -7.42
C GLU A 136 -16.92 4.70 -7.87
N MET A 137 -16.13 5.27 -6.95
CA MET A 137 -15.12 6.26 -7.30
C MET A 137 -14.02 5.65 -8.20
N LEU A 138 -13.67 4.37 -7.99
CA LEU A 138 -12.77 3.67 -8.89
C LEU A 138 -13.35 3.55 -10.31
N ARG A 139 -14.62 3.17 -10.45
CA ARG A 139 -15.30 3.13 -11.76
C ARG A 139 -15.20 4.47 -12.46
N ASP A 140 -15.52 5.57 -11.78
CA ASP A 140 -15.49 6.91 -12.36
C ASP A 140 -14.08 7.31 -12.80
N MET A 141 -13.08 6.95 -12.01
CA MET A 141 -11.67 7.18 -12.34
C MET A 141 -11.23 6.36 -13.57
N LEU A 142 -11.60 5.08 -13.65
CA LEU A 142 -11.33 4.23 -14.80
C LEU A 142 -12.02 4.75 -16.07
N GLN A 143 -13.29 5.16 -15.95
CA GLN A 143 -14.06 5.73 -17.06
C GLN A 143 -13.45 7.02 -17.60
N SER A 144 -13.04 7.93 -16.70
CA SER A 144 -12.35 9.15 -17.09
C SER A 144 -11.01 8.88 -17.78
N LYS A 145 -10.27 7.87 -17.32
CA LYS A 145 -8.95 7.51 -17.86
C LYS A 145 -9.02 6.80 -19.21
N LEU A 146 -10.01 5.93 -19.39
CA LEU A 146 -10.19 5.13 -20.60
C LEU A 146 -11.07 5.82 -21.65
N HIS A 147 -11.66 6.98 -21.31
CA HIS A 147 -12.63 7.69 -22.14
C HIS A 147 -13.78 6.80 -22.64
N THR A 148 -14.17 5.82 -21.83
CA THR A 148 -15.11 4.76 -22.19
C THR A 148 -16.00 4.45 -21.00
N ASN A 149 -17.27 4.11 -21.24
CA ASN A 149 -18.21 3.73 -20.18
C ASN A 149 -17.71 2.47 -19.44
N VAL A 150 -17.54 2.57 -18.12
CA VAL A 150 -17.11 1.44 -17.28
C VAL A 150 -18.30 0.90 -16.50
N LYS A 151 -18.59 -0.39 -16.66
CA LYS A 151 -19.65 -1.07 -15.92
C LYS A 151 -19.08 -1.85 -14.75
N ILE A 152 -19.86 -1.91 -13.67
CA ILE A 152 -19.56 -2.71 -12.49
C ILE A 152 -20.41 -4.00 -12.49
N ASN A 153 -19.78 -5.15 -12.27
CA ASN A 153 -20.46 -6.37 -11.88
C ASN A 153 -20.76 -6.33 -10.38
N LYS A 154 -22.04 -6.16 -10.05
CA LYS A 154 -22.52 -5.98 -8.67
C LYS A 154 -22.31 -7.20 -7.80
N ASP A 155 -22.42 -8.41 -8.34
CA ASP A 155 -22.28 -9.65 -7.57
C ASP A 155 -20.82 -9.84 -7.12
N ASN A 156 -19.88 -9.62 -8.04
CA ASN A 156 -18.45 -9.65 -7.71
C ASN A 156 -18.07 -8.54 -6.72
N MET A 157 -18.63 -7.34 -6.87
CA MET A 157 -18.37 -6.25 -5.93
C MET A 157 -19.01 -6.43 -4.57
N ALA A 158 -20.17 -7.08 -4.48
CA ALA A 158 -20.74 -7.46 -3.19
C ALA A 158 -19.81 -8.42 -2.45
N PHE A 159 -19.28 -9.43 -3.14
CA PHE A 159 -18.30 -10.37 -2.57
C PHE A 159 -17.01 -9.66 -2.11
N VAL A 160 -16.44 -8.79 -2.95
CA VAL A 160 -15.21 -8.06 -2.61
C VAL A 160 -15.43 -7.09 -1.46
N SER A 161 -16.55 -6.36 -1.46
CA SER A 161 -16.88 -5.42 -0.40
C SER A 161 -17.06 -6.12 0.95
N ASP A 162 -17.73 -7.27 0.96
CA ASP A 162 -17.87 -8.10 2.17
C ASP A 162 -16.51 -8.61 2.67
N PHE A 163 -15.65 -9.07 1.75
CA PHE A 163 -14.30 -9.50 2.08
C PHE A 163 -13.49 -8.37 2.75
N CYS A 164 -13.48 -7.20 2.12
CA CYS A 164 -12.72 -6.02 2.55
C CYS A 164 -13.34 -5.29 3.76
N LYS A 165 -14.54 -5.69 4.20
CA LYS A 165 -15.24 -5.03 5.30
C LYS A 165 -14.38 -4.99 6.57
N GLY A 166 -14.23 -3.78 7.12
CA GLY A 166 -13.48 -3.51 8.34
C GLY A 166 -11.98 -3.37 8.16
N MET A 167 -11.43 -3.55 6.95
CA MET A 167 -10.01 -3.29 6.69
C MET A 167 -9.75 -1.80 6.71
N GLN A 168 -8.71 -1.37 7.43
CA GLN A 168 -8.21 0.00 7.36
C GLN A 168 -7.03 0.05 6.41
N VAL A 169 -6.95 1.11 5.61
CA VAL A 169 -5.81 1.38 4.74
C VAL A 169 -5.09 2.62 5.25
N ILE A 170 -3.76 2.55 5.27
CA ILE A 170 -2.86 3.68 5.48
C ILE A 170 -1.87 3.74 4.32
N ARG A 171 -1.27 4.90 4.06
CA ARG A 171 -0.21 5.07 3.05
C ARG A 171 1.12 5.38 3.71
N SER A 172 2.17 5.35 2.91
CA SER A 172 3.47 5.94 3.24
C SER A 172 3.35 7.40 3.67
N ALA A 173 2.38 8.15 3.14
CA ALA A 173 2.09 9.52 3.56
C ALA A 173 1.65 9.62 5.03
N GLU A 174 0.71 8.78 5.47
CA GLU A 174 0.28 8.72 6.87
C GLU A 174 1.44 8.27 7.79
N LEU A 175 2.27 7.33 7.34
CA LEU A 175 3.46 6.89 8.07
C LEU A 175 4.51 8.01 8.20
N ALA A 176 4.77 8.76 7.13
CA ALA A 176 5.68 9.91 7.15
C ALA A 176 5.15 11.02 8.06
N PHE A 177 3.85 11.28 8.03
CA PHE A 177 3.22 12.24 8.94
C PHE A 177 3.33 11.81 10.41
N ALA A 178 3.13 10.52 10.71
CA ALA A 178 3.36 9.97 12.04
C ALA A 178 4.84 10.11 12.47
N ALA A 179 5.77 9.85 11.55
CA ALA A 179 7.21 10.03 11.79
C ALA A 179 7.57 11.50 12.08
N TRP A 180 7.00 12.44 11.33
CA TRP A 180 7.17 13.88 11.58
C TRP A 180 6.65 14.28 12.95
N LYS A 181 5.41 13.87 13.31
CA LYS A 181 4.82 14.13 14.63
C LYS A 181 5.67 13.58 15.78
N ALA A 182 6.32 12.44 15.56
CA ALA A 182 7.21 11.81 16.53
C ALA A 182 8.65 12.39 16.53
N GLY A 183 8.94 13.39 15.69
CA GLY A 183 10.28 13.99 15.57
C GLY A 183 11.32 13.09 14.88
N LEU A 184 10.88 12.02 14.20
CA LEU A 184 11.77 11.00 13.62
C LEU A 184 12.40 11.41 12.29
N LEU A 185 11.93 12.50 11.67
CA LEU A 185 12.53 13.05 10.46
C LEU A 185 13.86 13.80 10.75
N GLY A 186 14.17 14.08 12.02
CA GLY A 186 15.35 14.84 12.43
C GLY A 186 15.25 16.35 12.19
N ILE A 187 14.27 16.80 11.41
CA ILE A 187 13.96 18.21 11.16
C ILE A 187 12.48 18.42 11.46
N ASN A 188 12.18 19.19 12.51
CA ASN A 188 10.81 19.47 12.93
C ASN A 188 10.34 20.82 12.37
N SER A 189 10.01 20.85 11.08
CA SER A 189 9.44 22.03 10.41
C SER A 189 8.29 21.62 9.49
N LYS A 190 7.42 22.59 9.16
CA LYS A 190 6.36 22.40 8.16
C LYS A 190 6.94 22.07 6.79
N ASP A 191 8.05 22.73 6.42
CA ASP A 191 8.76 22.48 5.17
C ASP A 191 9.32 21.05 5.09
N ALA A 192 9.77 20.47 6.21
CA ALA A 192 10.24 19.09 6.24
C ALA A 192 9.08 18.11 6.02
N LEU A 193 7.91 18.36 6.61
CA LEU A 193 6.71 17.58 6.36
C LEU A 193 6.24 17.72 4.90
N GLU A 194 6.16 18.94 4.39
CA GLU A 194 5.80 19.19 3.00
C GLU A 194 6.76 18.48 2.04
N GLY A 195 8.07 18.63 2.27
CA GLY A 195 9.12 18.02 1.46
C GLY A 195 9.02 16.49 1.42
N VAL A 196 8.80 15.83 2.56
CA VAL A 196 8.66 14.36 2.58
C VAL A 196 7.38 13.90 1.88
N LEU A 197 6.28 14.62 2.01
CA LEU A 197 5.02 14.26 1.35
C LEU A 197 5.10 14.43 -0.18
N TRP A 198 5.77 15.49 -0.66
CA TRP A 198 6.06 15.65 -2.09
C TRP A 198 7.02 14.58 -2.60
N ALA A 199 8.06 14.24 -1.83
CA ALA A 199 8.97 13.15 -2.18
C ALA A 199 8.22 11.83 -2.35
N LEU A 200 7.30 11.51 -1.44
CA LEU A 200 6.45 10.32 -1.53
C LEU A 200 5.52 10.36 -2.74
N LYS A 201 4.89 11.51 -3.00
CA LYS A 201 4.05 11.71 -4.19
C LYS A 201 4.81 11.39 -5.48
N PHE A 202 6.03 11.92 -5.61
CA PHE A 202 6.88 11.67 -6.78
C PHE A 202 7.46 10.25 -6.82
N ALA A 203 7.56 9.60 -5.67
CA ALA A 203 7.93 8.19 -5.54
C ALA A 203 6.76 7.21 -5.77
N GLY A 204 5.57 7.70 -6.13
CA GLY A 204 4.43 6.86 -6.51
C GLY A 204 3.31 6.74 -5.47
N CYS A 205 3.43 7.37 -4.30
CA CYS A 205 2.33 7.41 -3.32
C CYS A 205 1.15 8.20 -3.88
N ALA A 206 -0.05 7.61 -3.87
CA ALA A 206 -1.27 8.26 -4.34
C ALA A 206 -1.79 9.30 -3.33
N ILE A 207 -1.10 10.44 -3.25
CA ILE A 207 -1.49 11.63 -2.49
C ILE A 207 -1.64 12.84 -3.43
N SER A 208 -2.73 13.58 -3.30
CA SER A 208 -3.01 14.79 -4.07
C SER A 208 -2.33 16.03 -3.46
N GLN A 209 -2.21 17.11 -4.23
CA GLN A 209 -1.68 18.37 -3.71
C GLN A 209 -2.56 18.95 -2.60
N ASP A 210 -3.89 18.83 -2.73
CA ASP A 210 -4.82 19.30 -1.71
C ASP A 210 -4.69 18.53 -0.39
N GLU A 211 -4.40 17.23 -0.46
CA GLU A 211 -4.08 16.42 0.72
C GLU A 211 -2.77 16.86 1.37
N ILE A 212 -1.72 17.10 0.58
CA ILE A 212 -0.44 17.63 1.11
C ILE A 212 -0.67 18.97 1.82
N ASN A 213 -1.38 19.89 1.17
CA ASN A 213 -1.74 21.19 1.75
C ASN A 213 -2.54 21.02 3.05
N THR A 214 -3.42 20.02 3.12
CA THR A 214 -4.19 19.69 4.31
C THR A 214 -3.29 19.21 5.45
N TYR A 215 -2.35 18.30 5.18
CA TYR A 215 -1.37 17.84 6.17
C TYR A 215 -0.54 18.99 6.75
N VAL A 216 -0.04 19.87 5.88
CA VAL A 216 0.88 20.96 6.25
C VAL A 216 0.17 22.12 6.96
N ASN A 217 -1.06 22.45 6.57
CA ASN A 217 -1.75 23.64 7.08
C ASN A 217 -2.72 23.35 8.22
N LYS A 218 -3.37 22.19 8.22
CA LYS A 218 -4.38 21.86 9.25
C LYS A 218 -3.83 21.05 10.41
N PHE A 219 -2.77 20.27 10.18
CA PHE A 219 -2.31 19.28 11.14
C PHE A 219 -0.86 19.46 11.62
N ALA A 220 -0.16 20.45 11.07
CA ALA A 220 1.15 20.91 11.53
C ALA A 220 1.07 22.32 12.10
#